data_AF-O81753-F1
#
_entry.id   AF-O81753-F1
#
_cell.length_a   1.000
_cell.length_b   1.000
_cell.length_c   1.000
_cell.angle_alpha   90.00
_cell.angle_beta   90.00
_cell.angle_gamma   90.00
#
_symmetry.space_group_name_H-M   'P 1'
#
loop_
_entity.id
_entity.type
_entity.pdbx_description
1 polymer ?
#
loop_
_entity_poly.entity_id
_entity_poly.type
_entity_poly.pdbx_seq_one_letter_code
_entity_poly.pdbx_strand_id
1 'polypeptide(L)'
;MVANSLFCYYSRHGVAKFIRLLLSTIAICCGFGEKHKVSTSLECLENPYKPQYNGGIIVNPELQNGSQGWSKFGNAKVEFREFGDNHYVVARQRNQSFDSVSQTVYLEKELLYTFSAWLQVSEGKAPVRAIFKKNGEYKNAGSVVAESKCWSMLKGGLTVDESGPAELYFESDDTMVEIWVDSVSLQPFTQKEWNFHQEQSIYKARKGAVRIRAVDSEGQPIPNATISIQQKRLGFPFGCEVEKNILGNQAYENWFTQRFTVTTFANEMKWYSTEVVRGKEDYSTADAMLRFFKQHGVAVRGHNVLWDDPKYQPGWVNSLSGNDLYNAVKRRVFSVVSRYKGQLAGWDVVNENLHFSFFENKMGPKASYDI
;
A
#
# COMPACT_ATOMS: atom_id res chain seq x y z
N MET A 1 3.44 9.52 12.18
CA MET A 1 2.77 8.51 11.34
C MET A 1 3.01 8.90 9.89
N VAL A 2 3.87 8.17 9.20
CA VAL A 2 4.14 8.39 7.77
C VAL A 2 3.24 7.43 7.01
N ALA A 3 2.19 7.94 6.36
CA ALA A 3 1.32 7.15 5.51
C ALA A 3 2.04 6.86 4.18
N ASN A 4 2.52 5.63 4.01
CA ASN A 4 3.01 5.15 2.72
C ASN A 4 1.82 4.69 1.87
N SER A 5 1.34 5.54 0.97
CA SER A 5 0.36 5.17 -0.05
C SER A 5 1.06 5.00 -1.39
N LEU A 6 1.33 3.75 -1.78
CA LEU A 6 1.81 3.40 -3.13
C LEU A 6 0.58 3.16 -4.03
N PHE A 7 0.33 4.02 -5.02
CA PHE A 7 -0.62 3.73 -6.12
C PHE A 7 -0.09 4.18 -7.49
N CYS A 8 -0.38 3.36 -8.50
CA CYS A 8 0.15 3.42 -9.86
C CYS A 8 -0.18 4.72 -10.62
N TYR A 9 0.83 5.21 -11.35
CA TYR A 9 0.79 6.40 -12.19
C TYR A 9 0.45 6.06 -13.66
N TYR A 10 -0.32 6.93 -14.32
CA TYR A 10 -0.46 6.97 -15.79
C TYR A 10 0.04 8.33 -16.29
N SER A 11 0.94 8.35 -17.28
CA SER A 11 1.31 9.57 -18.01
C SER A 11 1.22 9.34 -19.52
N ARG A 12 0.56 10.27 -20.21
CA ARG A 12 0.56 10.40 -21.67
C ARG A 12 1.34 11.67 -22.06
N HIS A 13 2.36 11.43 -22.89
CA HIS A 13 3.02 12.28 -23.88
C HIS A 13 3.89 13.49 -23.49
N GLY A 14 5.04 13.55 -24.18
CA GLY A 14 5.94 14.69 -24.33
C GLY A 14 7.16 14.27 -25.16
N VAL A 15 7.11 14.47 -26.48
CA VAL A 15 8.21 14.20 -27.43
C VAL A 15 9.24 15.32 -27.34
N ALA A 16 10.53 14.97 -27.17
CA ALA A 16 11.65 15.86 -27.45
C ALA A 16 12.73 15.08 -28.23
N LYS A 17 12.99 15.52 -29.47
CA LYS A 17 14.06 15.03 -30.35
C LYS A 17 15.41 15.60 -29.89
N PHE A 18 16.40 14.74 -29.70
CA PHE A 18 17.70 14.71 -30.42
C PHE A 18 18.75 13.92 -29.62
N ILE A 19 19.17 12.77 -30.17
CA ILE A 19 20.55 12.30 -30.41
C ILE A 19 20.37 11.03 -31.27
N ARG A 20 20.92 11.01 -32.48
CA ARG A 20 20.88 9.84 -33.38
C ARG A 20 21.80 8.75 -32.81
N LEU A 21 21.21 7.76 -32.14
CA LEU A 21 21.82 6.45 -31.99
C LEU A 21 21.28 5.58 -33.14
N LEU A 22 22.17 5.12 -34.03
CA LEU A 22 21.86 4.11 -35.04
C LEU A 22 21.63 2.77 -34.31
N LEU A 23 20.40 2.53 -33.90
CA LEU A 23 19.91 1.20 -33.52
C LEU A 23 19.39 0.52 -34.78
N SER A 24 20.07 -0.54 -35.22
CA SER A 24 19.59 -1.41 -36.27
C SER A 24 18.24 -2.00 -35.84
N THR A 25 17.22 -1.66 -36.61
CA THR A 25 15.86 -2.20 -36.53
C THR A 25 15.87 -3.70 -36.78
N ILE A 26 15.61 -4.48 -35.73
CA ILE A 26 14.81 -5.70 -35.85
C ILE A 26 13.46 -5.34 -35.24
N ALA A 27 12.46 -5.19 -36.12
CA ALA A 27 11.08 -4.97 -35.73
C ALA A 27 10.57 -6.24 -35.05
N ILE A 28 10.62 -6.26 -33.72
CA ILE A 28 9.71 -7.07 -32.92
C ILE A 28 8.71 -6.08 -32.36
N CYS A 29 7.49 -6.14 -32.88
CA CYS A 29 6.31 -5.49 -32.31
C CYS A 29 6.06 -6.04 -30.91
N CYS A 30 6.82 -5.60 -29.91
CA CYS A 30 6.41 -5.72 -28.52
C CYS A 30 5.47 -4.56 -28.25
N GLY A 31 4.16 -4.83 -28.31
CA GLY A 31 3.15 -3.94 -27.77
C GLY A 31 3.46 -3.66 -26.31
N PHE A 32 4.04 -2.50 -26.02
CA PHE A 32 4.19 -1.99 -24.66
C PHE A 32 2.82 -1.57 -24.16
N GLY A 33 2.07 -2.57 -23.74
CA GLY A 33 0.75 -2.48 -23.14
C GLY A 33 0.58 -3.55 -22.07
N GLU A 34 1.63 -3.89 -21.32
CA GLU A 34 1.44 -4.62 -20.08
C GLU A 34 0.90 -3.65 -19.03
N LYS A 35 -0.43 -3.68 -18.88
CA LYS A 35 -1.12 -3.24 -17.68
C LYS A 35 -0.53 -4.02 -16.51
N HIS A 36 0.48 -3.49 -15.84
CA HIS A 36 0.72 -3.88 -14.46
C HIS A 36 -0.42 -3.30 -13.61
N LYS A 37 -1.56 -3.98 -13.66
CA LYS A 37 -2.47 -4.03 -12.53
C LYS A 37 -1.66 -4.63 -11.39
N VAL A 38 -1.06 -3.79 -10.53
CA VAL A 38 -1.00 -4.16 -9.11
C VAL A 38 -2.42 -3.97 -8.59
N SER A 39 -3.31 -4.82 -9.09
CA SER A 39 -4.46 -5.25 -8.34
C SER A 39 -3.81 -6.17 -7.32
N THR A 40 -3.65 -5.73 -6.08
CA THR A 40 -3.89 -6.67 -4.99
C THR A 40 -5.36 -7.05 -5.16
N SER A 41 -5.66 -7.97 -6.07
CA SER A 41 -6.97 -8.57 -6.06
C SER A 41 -6.97 -9.34 -4.75
N LEU A 42 -7.75 -8.81 -3.80
CA LEU A 42 -8.36 -9.59 -2.74
C LEU A 42 -9.32 -10.57 -3.42
N GLU A 43 -8.79 -11.46 -4.27
CA GLU A 43 -9.57 -12.50 -4.91
C GLU A 43 -9.94 -13.49 -3.81
N CYS A 44 -11.21 -13.46 -3.43
CA CYS A 44 -11.80 -14.44 -2.55
C CYS A 44 -11.97 -15.73 -3.36
N LEU A 45 -11.32 -16.80 -2.93
CA LEU A 45 -11.24 -18.06 -3.68
C LEU A 45 -12.21 -19.11 -3.13
N GLU A 46 -12.72 -20.00 -3.98
CA GLU A 46 -13.54 -21.12 -3.52
C GLU A 46 -12.77 -22.06 -2.58
N ASN A 47 -11.49 -22.30 -2.89
CA ASN A 47 -10.59 -23.13 -2.11
C ASN A 47 -9.30 -22.36 -1.81
N PRO A 48 -8.72 -22.48 -0.61
CA PRO A 48 -7.46 -21.82 -0.27
C PRO A 48 -6.31 -22.47 -1.03
N TYR A 49 -5.28 -21.69 -1.37
CA TYR A 49 -4.02 -22.28 -1.81
C TYR A 49 -3.24 -22.83 -0.63
N LYS A 50 -2.39 -23.82 -0.89
CA LYS A 50 -1.44 -24.36 0.09
C LYS A 50 -0.65 -23.27 0.82
N PRO A 51 -0.24 -23.51 2.08
CA PRO A 51 0.50 -22.54 2.87
C PRO A 51 1.79 -22.15 2.15
N GLN A 52 2.09 -20.85 2.18
CA GLN A 52 3.36 -20.36 1.63
C GLN A 52 4.54 -21.01 2.38
N TYR A 53 5.65 -21.26 1.69
CA TYR A 53 6.85 -21.84 2.31
C TYR A 53 6.58 -23.17 3.07
N ASN A 54 5.57 -23.94 2.64
CA ASN A 54 5.13 -25.17 3.30
C ASN A 54 4.76 -24.98 4.79
N GLY A 55 4.28 -23.78 5.16
CA GLY A 55 3.92 -23.41 6.54
C GLY A 55 5.04 -22.76 7.35
N GLY A 56 6.30 -22.84 6.90
CA GLY A 56 7.44 -22.32 7.64
C GLY A 56 7.58 -22.99 9.01
N ILE A 57 7.50 -22.22 10.09
CA ILE A 57 7.56 -22.74 11.48
C ILE A 57 6.20 -23.14 12.06
N ILE A 58 5.11 -23.00 11.30
CA ILE A 58 3.78 -23.43 11.74
C ILE A 58 3.69 -24.96 11.74
N VAL A 59 3.24 -25.52 12.86
CA VAL A 59 2.92 -26.94 13.00
C VAL A 59 1.53 -27.20 12.43
N ASN A 60 1.43 -28.26 11.61
CA ASN A 60 0.17 -28.68 10.98
C ASN A 60 -0.53 -27.52 10.22
N PRO A 61 0.14 -26.89 9.25
CA PRO A 61 -0.32 -25.65 8.61
C PRO A 61 -1.56 -25.85 7.71
N GLU A 62 -1.72 -27.05 7.15
CA GLU A 62 -2.87 -27.49 6.33
C GLU A 62 -3.89 -28.28 7.17
N LEU A 63 -3.71 -28.39 8.49
CA LEU A 63 -4.66 -29.01 9.43
C LEU A 63 -5.06 -30.47 9.14
N GLN A 64 -4.27 -31.19 8.32
CA GLN A 64 -4.48 -32.59 7.97
C GLN A 64 -4.33 -33.55 9.17
N ASN A 65 -3.59 -33.13 10.21
CA ASN A 65 -3.36 -33.94 11.41
C ASN A 65 -4.26 -33.53 12.60
N GLY A 66 -5.51 -33.15 12.31
CA GLY A 66 -6.47 -32.72 13.33
C GLY A 66 -5.97 -31.52 14.14
N SER A 67 -6.03 -31.60 15.47
CA SER A 67 -5.66 -30.50 16.37
C SER A 67 -4.17 -30.41 16.70
N GLN A 68 -3.29 -31.14 16.00
CA GLN A 68 -1.87 -31.14 16.32
C GLN A 68 -1.29 -29.71 16.24
N GLY A 69 -0.76 -29.20 17.35
CA GLY A 69 -0.18 -27.85 17.43
C GLY A 69 -1.18 -26.70 17.52
N TRP A 70 -2.48 -26.97 17.44
CA TRP A 70 -3.53 -25.95 17.47
C TRP A 70 -4.43 -26.12 18.69
N SER A 71 -4.73 -25.02 19.35
CA SER A 71 -5.55 -24.95 20.57
C SER A 71 -6.61 -23.86 20.47
N LYS A 72 -7.50 -23.79 21.47
CA LYS A 72 -8.38 -22.64 21.61
C LYS A 72 -7.66 -21.48 22.30
N PHE A 73 -8.02 -20.27 21.90
CA PHE A 73 -7.68 -19.04 22.60
C PHE A 73 -8.95 -18.40 23.18
N GLY A 74 -8.85 -17.94 24.42
CA GLY A 74 -10.02 -17.42 25.14
C GLY A 74 -11.11 -18.48 25.33
N ASN A 75 -12.35 -18.10 25.07
CA ASN A 75 -13.54 -18.90 25.34
C ASN A 75 -14.20 -19.48 24.08
N ALA A 76 -13.57 -19.36 22.91
CA ALA A 76 -14.09 -19.95 21.68
C ALA A 76 -14.26 -21.47 21.80
N LYS A 77 -15.27 -21.99 21.12
CA LYS A 77 -15.35 -23.42 20.78
C LYS A 77 -14.62 -23.64 19.47
N VAL A 78 -13.59 -24.48 19.51
CA VAL A 78 -12.77 -24.81 18.35
C VAL A 78 -13.16 -26.18 17.79
N GLU A 79 -13.37 -26.24 16.48
CA GLU A 79 -13.77 -27.45 15.77
C GLU A 79 -12.94 -27.58 14.49
N PHE A 80 -12.35 -28.74 14.25
CA PHE A 80 -11.61 -29.04 13.03
C PHE A 80 -12.57 -29.73 12.06
N ARG A 81 -12.71 -29.15 10.87
CA ARG A 81 -13.66 -29.58 9.84
C ARG A 81 -12.91 -29.89 8.55
N GLU A 82 -13.55 -30.70 7.72
CA GLU A 82 -13.08 -31.05 6.38
C GLU A 82 -14.19 -30.77 5.36
N PHE A 83 -13.81 -30.26 4.19
CA PHE A 83 -14.71 -30.12 3.05
C PHE A 83 -13.94 -30.29 1.74
N GLY A 84 -14.27 -31.33 0.97
CA GLY A 84 -13.45 -31.75 -0.15
C GLY A 84 -12.07 -32.19 0.33
N ASP A 85 -11.01 -31.64 -0.27
CA ASP A 85 -9.63 -31.89 0.15
C ASP A 85 -9.11 -30.88 1.22
N ASN A 86 -9.91 -29.87 1.57
CA ASN A 86 -9.50 -28.82 2.50
C ASN A 86 -9.81 -29.20 3.94
N HIS A 87 -8.86 -28.97 4.83
CA HIS A 87 -9.02 -29.13 6.28
C HIS A 87 -8.83 -27.78 6.95
N TYR A 88 -9.79 -27.37 7.75
CA TYR A 88 -9.78 -26.05 8.36
C TYR A 88 -10.28 -26.09 9.80
N VAL A 89 -9.87 -25.09 10.56
CA VAL A 89 -10.25 -24.95 11.97
C VAL A 89 -11.21 -23.79 12.11
N VAL A 90 -12.28 -24.02 12.87
CA VAL A 90 -13.36 -23.07 13.08
C VAL A 90 -13.39 -22.66 14.54
N ALA A 91 -13.25 -21.36 14.79
CA ALA A 91 -13.56 -20.75 16.08
C ALA A 91 -14.98 -20.20 16.06
N ARG A 92 -15.85 -20.80 16.88
CA ARG A 92 -17.27 -20.44 16.99
C ARG A 92 -17.70 -20.17 18.43
N GLN A 93 -18.91 -19.64 18.59
CA GLN A 93 -19.46 -19.23 19.90
C GLN A 93 -18.49 -18.29 20.62
N ARG A 94 -18.07 -17.24 19.92
CA ARG A 94 -17.11 -16.24 20.36
C ARG A 94 -17.84 -15.17 21.19
N ASN A 95 -17.31 -14.83 22.35
CA ASN A 95 -17.87 -13.80 23.25
C ASN A 95 -17.02 -12.52 23.27
N GLN A 96 -15.76 -12.62 22.91
CA GLN A 96 -14.79 -11.53 22.81
C GLN A 96 -14.14 -11.52 21.43
N SER A 97 -13.63 -10.37 21.00
CA SER A 97 -13.01 -10.23 19.68
C SER A 97 -11.82 -11.17 19.47
N PHE A 98 -11.13 -11.53 20.55
CA PHE A 98 -9.98 -12.43 20.55
C PHE A 98 -10.33 -13.92 20.72
N ASP A 99 -11.57 -14.28 21.06
CA ASP A 99 -11.94 -15.70 21.20
C ASP A 99 -11.73 -16.41 19.85
N SER A 100 -10.78 -17.34 19.78
CA SER A 100 -10.28 -17.84 18.49
C SER A 100 -9.56 -19.19 18.60
N VAL A 101 -8.91 -19.60 17.52
CA VAL A 101 -7.88 -20.66 17.51
C VAL A 101 -6.50 -20.04 17.77
N SER A 102 -5.61 -20.76 18.44
CA SER A 102 -4.22 -20.36 18.64
C SER A 102 -3.19 -21.45 18.33
N GLN A 103 -1.96 -21.01 18.09
CA GLN A 103 -0.77 -21.84 18.11
C GLN A 103 0.38 -21.06 18.78
N THR A 104 1.07 -21.69 19.72
CA THR A 104 2.29 -21.13 20.29
C THR A 104 3.46 -21.41 19.35
N VAL A 105 4.16 -20.36 18.94
CA VAL A 105 5.38 -20.42 18.14
C VAL A 105 6.55 -19.83 18.92
N TYR A 106 7.77 -20.17 18.54
CA TYR A 106 8.97 -19.53 19.10
C TYR A 106 9.49 -18.50 18.10
N LEU A 107 9.54 -17.23 18.51
CA LEU A 107 10.06 -16.14 17.69
C LEU A 107 11.47 -15.82 18.15
N GLU A 108 12.35 -15.51 17.20
CA GLU A 108 13.73 -15.15 17.41
C GLU A 108 13.95 -13.70 17.01
N LYS A 109 14.64 -12.96 17.88
CA LYS A 109 15.11 -11.61 17.57
C LYS A 109 15.98 -11.64 16.32
N GLU A 110 15.99 -10.53 15.58
CA GLU A 110 16.78 -10.32 14.36
C GLU A 110 16.30 -11.08 13.11
N LEU A 111 15.36 -12.02 13.26
CA LEU A 111 14.67 -12.63 12.12
C LEU A 111 13.51 -11.75 11.65
N LEU A 112 13.31 -11.78 10.33
CA LEU A 112 12.22 -11.12 9.62
C LEU A 112 11.18 -12.17 9.27
N TYR A 113 9.96 -12.04 9.79
CA TYR A 113 8.91 -13.03 9.57
C TYR A 113 7.95 -12.59 8.48
N THR A 114 7.71 -13.46 7.51
CA THR A 114 6.58 -13.33 6.57
C THR A 114 5.44 -14.22 7.05
N PHE A 115 4.26 -13.63 7.23
CA PHE A 115 3.07 -14.32 7.69
C PHE A 115 2.00 -14.36 6.60
N SER A 116 1.31 -15.50 6.50
CA SER A 116 0.09 -15.61 5.72
C SER A 116 -0.89 -16.63 6.30
N ALA A 117 -2.17 -16.44 6.04
CA ALA A 117 -3.23 -17.37 6.38
C ALA A 117 -4.40 -17.20 5.41
N TRP A 118 -5.15 -18.27 5.16
CA TRP A 118 -6.43 -18.20 4.47
C TRP A 118 -7.55 -18.17 5.49
N LEU A 119 -8.43 -17.18 5.35
CA LEU A 119 -9.48 -16.89 6.32
C LEU A 119 -10.84 -16.81 5.64
N GLN A 120 -11.85 -17.36 6.31
CA GLN A 120 -13.25 -17.25 5.93
C GLN A 120 -14.08 -16.93 7.18
N VAL A 121 -15.25 -16.32 6.99
CA VAL A 121 -16.23 -16.07 8.06
C VAL A 121 -17.54 -16.79 7.77
N SER A 122 -18.32 -17.09 8.80
CA SER A 122 -19.59 -17.81 8.63
C SER A 122 -20.65 -17.03 7.84
N GLU A 123 -20.65 -15.70 7.94
CA GLU A 123 -21.66 -14.84 7.31
C GLU A 123 -21.07 -13.47 6.92
N GLY A 124 -21.55 -12.92 5.79
CA GLY A 124 -21.24 -11.56 5.38
C GLY A 124 -19.75 -11.33 5.13
N LYS A 125 -19.22 -10.25 5.71
CA LYS A 125 -17.81 -9.87 5.66
C LYS A 125 -17.39 -9.33 7.02
N ALA A 126 -16.23 -9.72 7.52
CA ALA A 126 -15.67 -9.16 8.76
C ALA A 126 -14.16 -8.94 8.65
N PRO A 127 -13.62 -7.85 9.22
CA PRO A 127 -12.18 -7.68 9.37
C PRO A 127 -11.62 -8.73 10.34
N VAL A 128 -10.64 -9.49 9.89
CA VAL A 128 -9.90 -10.45 10.71
C VAL A 128 -8.42 -10.07 10.73
N ARG A 129 -7.83 -10.06 11.93
CA ARG A 129 -6.42 -9.71 12.18
C ARG A 129 -5.68 -10.91 12.74
N ALA A 130 -4.43 -11.09 12.34
CA ALA A 130 -3.54 -12.06 12.97
C ALA A 130 -2.68 -11.36 14.01
N ILE A 131 -2.72 -11.84 15.26
CA ILE A 131 -2.03 -11.24 16.39
C ILE A 131 -1.05 -12.24 16.98
N PHE A 132 0.14 -11.76 17.29
CA PHE A 132 1.15 -12.47 18.07
C PHE A 132 1.25 -11.83 19.46
N LYS A 133 0.84 -12.57 20.48
CA LYS A 133 0.93 -12.13 21.88
C LYS A 133 2.18 -12.69 22.54
N LYS A 134 3.03 -11.81 23.07
CA LYS A 134 4.23 -12.17 23.83
C LYS A 134 4.35 -11.26 25.05
N ASN A 135 4.52 -11.83 26.24
CA ASN A 135 4.73 -11.07 27.49
C ASN A 135 3.69 -9.94 27.76
N GLY A 136 2.45 -10.11 27.30
CA GLY A 136 1.40 -9.08 27.41
C GLY A 136 1.44 -7.99 26.34
N GLU A 137 2.43 -8.01 25.45
CA GLU A 137 2.46 -7.19 24.23
C GLU A 137 1.80 -7.92 23.07
N TYR A 138 1.24 -7.14 22.13
CA TYR A 138 0.48 -7.62 20.99
C TYR A 138 1.10 -7.05 19.72
N LYS A 139 1.54 -7.92 18.80
CA LYS A 139 1.99 -7.52 17.47
C LYS A 139 1.00 -7.97 16.42
N ASN A 140 0.43 -7.00 15.70
CA ASN A 140 -0.40 -7.26 14.53
C ASN A 140 0.49 -7.65 13.35
N ALA A 141 0.31 -8.87 12.84
CA ALA A 141 1.08 -9.40 11.71
C ALA A 141 0.41 -9.15 10.36
N GLY A 142 -0.84 -8.67 10.34
CA GLY A 142 -1.60 -8.40 9.14
C GLY A 142 -3.11 -8.48 9.39
N SER A 143 -3.88 -7.98 8.43
CA SER A 143 -5.34 -7.98 8.48
C SER A 143 -5.94 -8.16 7.10
N VAL A 144 -7.12 -8.77 7.02
CA VAL A 144 -7.91 -8.92 5.80
C VAL A 144 -9.40 -8.72 6.13
N VAL A 145 -10.19 -8.28 5.16
CA VAL A 145 -11.65 -8.42 5.24
C VAL A 145 -11.99 -9.80 4.72
N ALA A 146 -12.29 -10.73 5.62
CA ALA A 146 -12.69 -12.09 5.27
C ALA A 146 -14.18 -12.09 4.88
N GLU A 147 -14.53 -12.91 3.89
CA GLU A 147 -15.90 -13.03 3.38
C GLU A 147 -16.45 -14.44 3.63
N SER A 148 -17.77 -14.56 3.72
CA SER A 148 -18.43 -15.86 3.74
C SER A 148 -18.46 -16.50 2.35
N LYS A 149 -18.43 -17.83 2.30
CA LYS A 149 -18.51 -18.69 1.10
C LYS A 149 -17.25 -18.71 0.22
N CYS A 150 -16.19 -18.04 0.63
CA CYS A 150 -14.90 -18.06 -0.05
C CYS A 150 -13.77 -17.71 0.92
N TRP A 151 -12.54 -18.05 0.55
CA TRP A 151 -11.33 -17.89 1.32
C TRP A 151 -10.59 -16.62 0.91
N SER A 152 -10.29 -15.79 1.91
CA SER A 152 -9.58 -14.52 1.78
C SER A 152 -8.16 -14.66 2.31
N MET A 153 -7.18 -14.25 1.50
CA MET A 153 -5.77 -14.33 1.88
C MET A 153 -5.36 -13.15 2.76
N LEU A 154 -4.98 -13.43 4.01
CA LEU A 154 -4.25 -12.50 4.86
C LEU A 154 -2.75 -12.63 4.57
N LYS A 155 -2.08 -11.50 4.32
CA LYS A 155 -0.62 -11.42 4.26
C LYS A 155 -0.11 -10.31 5.15
N GLY A 156 1.06 -10.54 5.73
CA GLY A 156 1.85 -9.50 6.34
C GLY A 156 3.15 -10.07 6.90
N GLY A 157 3.58 -9.57 8.04
CA GLY A 157 4.85 -9.94 8.62
C GLY A 157 5.12 -9.20 9.93
N LEU A 158 6.19 -9.61 10.61
CA LEU A 158 6.56 -9.02 11.88
C LEU A 158 8.05 -9.18 12.18
N THR A 159 8.52 -8.37 13.12
CA THR A 159 9.80 -8.55 13.83
C THR A 159 9.54 -8.52 15.32
N VAL A 160 10.43 -9.16 16.09
CA VAL A 160 10.37 -9.16 17.55
C VAL A 160 11.63 -8.53 18.14
N ASP A 161 11.44 -7.80 19.25
CA ASP A 161 12.51 -7.09 19.94
C ASP A 161 13.31 -8.02 20.87
N GLU A 162 12.74 -9.19 21.19
CA GLU A 162 13.29 -10.24 22.03
C GLU A 162 12.83 -11.63 21.56
N SER A 163 13.73 -12.61 21.66
CA SER A 163 13.38 -14.01 21.39
C SER A 163 12.49 -14.60 22.49
N GLY A 164 11.61 -15.53 22.13
CA GLY A 164 10.78 -16.27 23.08
C GLY A 164 9.49 -16.80 22.47
N PRO A 165 8.69 -17.53 23.28
CA PRO A 165 7.38 -18.01 22.84
C PRO A 165 6.42 -16.84 22.62
N ALA A 166 5.63 -16.93 21.56
CA ALA A 166 4.52 -16.03 21.25
C ALA A 166 3.30 -16.85 20.84
N GLU A 167 2.13 -16.42 21.30
CA GLU A 167 0.87 -17.06 20.94
C GLU A 167 0.27 -16.35 19.72
N LEU A 168 0.20 -17.06 18.59
CA LEU A 168 -0.52 -16.63 17.40
C LEU A 168 -2.01 -16.93 17.59
N TYR A 169 -2.87 -15.96 17.31
CA TYR A 169 -4.32 -16.13 17.22
C TYR A 169 -4.95 -15.10 16.28
N PHE A 170 -6.25 -15.25 15.99
CA PHE A 170 -6.98 -14.40 15.05
C PHE A 170 -8.09 -13.61 15.73
N GLU A 171 -8.16 -12.30 15.50
CA GLU A 171 -9.15 -11.40 16.10
C GLU A 171 -10.13 -10.85 15.08
N SER A 172 -11.40 -10.73 15.45
CA SER A 172 -12.42 -9.96 14.72
C SER A 172 -13.34 -9.29 15.73
N ASP A 173 -13.58 -7.98 15.56
CA ASP A 173 -14.48 -7.19 16.41
C ASP A 173 -15.94 -7.64 16.26
N ASP A 174 -16.29 -8.22 15.11
CA ASP A 174 -17.55 -8.94 14.94
C ASP A 174 -17.44 -10.32 15.60
N THR A 175 -18.08 -10.47 16.76
CA THR A 175 -18.13 -11.71 17.54
C THR A 175 -19.29 -12.62 17.12
N MET A 176 -20.21 -12.15 16.28
CA MET A 176 -21.34 -12.94 15.79
C MET A 176 -20.90 -13.92 14.69
N VAL A 177 -19.83 -13.59 13.97
CA VAL A 177 -19.25 -14.48 12.95
C VAL A 177 -18.27 -15.49 13.54
N GLU A 178 -18.31 -16.70 13.00
CA GLU A 178 -17.24 -17.69 13.19
C GLU A 178 -15.99 -17.27 12.39
N ILE A 179 -14.80 -17.58 12.89
CA ILE A 179 -13.53 -17.40 12.16
C ILE A 179 -13.06 -18.78 11.70
N TRP A 180 -12.87 -18.95 10.40
CA TRP A 180 -12.39 -20.18 9.78
C TRP A 180 -10.96 -19.94 9.28
N VAL A 181 -10.03 -20.83 9.63
CA VAL A 181 -8.61 -20.68 9.35
C VAL A 181 -8.07 -21.92 8.65
N ASP A 182 -7.30 -21.71 7.59
CA ASP A 182 -6.59 -22.75 6.85
C ASP A 182 -5.22 -22.21 6.36
N SER A 183 -4.31 -23.12 6.04
CA SER A 183 -3.12 -22.89 5.23
C SER A 183 -2.27 -21.75 5.77
N VAL A 184 -1.97 -21.84 7.07
CA VAL A 184 -1.22 -20.83 7.81
C VAL A 184 0.27 -21.01 7.59
N SER A 185 0.99 -19.90 7.40
CA SER A 185 2.43 -19.90 7.24
C SER A 185 3.07 -18.77 8.00
N LEU A 186 4.19 -19.09 8.64
CA LEU A 186 5.07 -18.14 9.29
C LEU A 186 6.50 -18.51 8.94
N GLN A 187 7.09 -17.80 7.98
CA GLN A 187 8.43 -18.08 7.49
C GLN A 187 9.43 -17.07 8.06
N PRO A 188 10.42 -17.52 8.87
CA PRO A 188 11.55 -16.68 9.26
C PRO A 188 12.53 -16.51 8.09
N PHE A 189 13.12 -15.32 8.02
CA PHE A 189 14.26 -15.02 7.17
C PHE A 189 15.32 -14.29 7.99
N THR A 190 16.57 -14.67 7.81
CA THR A 190 17.70 -13.83 8.22
C THR A 190 17.75 -12.55 7.40
N GLN A 191 18.40 -11.51 7.92
CA GLN A 191 18.63 -10.28 7.16
C GLN A 191 19.36 -10.56 5.82
N LYS A 192 20.25 -11.55 5.79
CA LYS A 192 21.00 -11.94 4.59
C LYS A 192 20.07 -12.54 3.53
N GLU A 193 19.19 -13.47 3.92
CA GLU A 193 18.22 -14.08 2.99
C GLU A 193 17.22 -13.04 2.48
N TRP A 194 16.76 -12.15 3.36
CA TRP A 194 15.87 -11.05 2.98
C TRP A 194 16.50 -10.15 1.92
N ASN A 195 17.75 -9.73 2.15
CA ASN A 195 18.51 -8.92 1.19
C ASN A 195 18.75 -9.69 -0.12
N PHE A 196 19.06 -10.98 -0.05
CA PHE A 196 19.26 -11.81 -1.24
C PHE A 196 17.97 -11.91 -2.07
N HIS A 197 16.81 -12.12 -1.46
CA HIS A 197 15.51 -12.12 -2.16
C HIS A 197 15.20 -10.77 -2.79
N GLN A 198 15.55 -9.67 -2.11
CA GLN A 198 15.45 -8.32 -2.67
C GLN A 198 16.35 -8.15 -3.91
N GLU A 199 17.60 -8.60 -3.85
CA GLU A 199 18.54 -8.54 -4.97
C GLU A 199 18.07 -9.37 -6.17
N GLN A 200 17.55 -10.59 -5.94
CA GLN A 200 16.97 -11.43 -6.99
C GLN A 200 15.76 -10.74 -7.64
N SER A 201 14.90 -10.13 -6.82
CA SER A 201 13.74 -9.37 -7.32
C SER A 201 14.17 -8.17 -8.15
N ILE A 202 15.20 -7.43 -7.71
CA ILE A 202 15.80 -6.33 -8.48
C ILE A 202 16.39 -6.86 -9.79
N TYR A 203 17.13 -7.96 -9.75
CA TYR A 203 17.73 -8.56 -10.95
C TYR A 203 16.66 -8.95 -11.97
N LYS A 204 15.60 -9.63 -11.53
CA LYS A 204 14.51 -10.10 -12.39
C LYS A 204 13.65 -8.97 -12.94
N ALA A 205 13.28 -7.98 -12.11
CA ALA A 205 12.28 -6.98 -12.44
C ALA A 205 12.85 -5.62 -12.86
N ARG A 206 14.11 -5.32 -12.54
CA ARG A 206 14.70 -3.98 -12.69
C ARG A 206 16.05 -3.95 -13.40
N LYS A 207 16.65 -5.11 -13.72
CA LYS A 207 17.88 -5.20 -14.53
C LYS A 207 17.58 -5.80 -15.90
N GLY A 208 18.40 -5.42 -16.86
CA GLY A 208 18.40 -5.98 -18.21
C GLY A 208 19.82 -5.98 -18.76
N ALA A 209 20.14 -6.94 -19.61
CA ALA A 209 21.44 -6.98 -20.29
C ALA A 209 21.47 -5.91 -21.39
N VAL A 210 22.52 -5.09 -21.41
CA VAL A 210 22.77 -4.10 -22.46
C VAL A 210 24.12 -4.42 -23.09
N ARG A 211 24.16 -4.50 -24.43
CA ARG A 211 25.40 -4.61 -25.18
C ARG A 211 25.77 -3.25 -25.75
N ILE A 212 26.96 -2.75 -25.41
CA ILE A 212 27.51 -1.50 -25.92
C ILE A 212 28.67 -1.84 -26.86
N ARG A 213 28.65 -1.29 -28.08
CA ARG A 213 29.73 -1.44 -29.06
C ARG A 213 30.21 -0.04 -29.45
N ALA A 214 31.44 0.29 -29.10
CA ALA A 214 32.09 1.51 -29.59
C ALA A 214 32.57 1.27 -31.02
N VAL A 215 32.22 2.18 -31.92
CA VAL A 215 32.62 2.13 -33.34
C VAL A 215 33.14 3.50 -33.79
N ASP A 216 34.03 3.50 -34.77
CA ASP A 216 34.47 4.73 -35.44
C ASP A 216 33.43 5.24 -36.45
N SER A 217 33.79 6.28 -37.21
CA SER A 217 32.94 6.86 -38.26
C SER A 217 32.63 5.90 -39.42
N GLU A 218 33.43 4.85 -39.58
CA GLU A 218 33.30 3.84 -40.63
C GLU A 218 32.57 2.58 -40.12
N GLY A 219 32.16 2.57 -38.85
CA GLY A 219 31.46 1.45 -38.21
C GLY A 219 32.38 0.34 -37.69
N GLN A 220 33.71 0.54 -37.72
CA GLN A 220 34.66 -0.45 -37.24
C GLN A 220 34.77 -0.43 -35.71
N PRO A 221 34.89 -1.59 -35.04
CA PRO A 221 35.05 -1.63 -33.59
C PRO A 221 36.30 -0.87 -33.13
N ILE A 222 36.14 -0.04 -32.10
CA ILE A 222 37.28 0.62 -31.44
C ILE A 222 37.81 -0.32 -30.34
N PRO A 223 39.02 -0.89 -30.48
CA PRO A 223 39.59 -1.76 -29.45
C PRO A 223 39.93 -0.94 -28.19
N ASN A 224 39.77 -1.56 -27.02
CA ASN A 224 40.11 -0.95 -25.72
C ASN A 224 39.45 0.41 -25.44
N ALA A 225 38.26 0.67 -25.99
CA ALA A 225 37.52 1.90 -25.73
C ALA A 225 37.11 2.01 -24.26
N THR A 226 37.41 3.15 -23.63
CA THR A 226 36.92 3.47 -22.28
C THR A 226 35.49 4.01 -22.37
N ILE A 227 34.55 3.31 -21.72
CA ILE A 227 33.13 3.70 -21.66
C ILE A 227 32.80 4.16 -20.23
N SER A 228 32.17 5.32 -20.10
CA SER A 228 31.59 5.80 -18.83
C SER A 228 30.07 5.92 -18.99
N ILE A 229 29.34 5.33 -18.05
CA ILE A 229 27.87 5.38 -17.99
C ILE A 229 27.48 6.09 -16.72
N GLN A 230 26.76 7.21 -16.86
CA GLN A 230 26.21 7.94 -15.71
C GLN A 230 24.69 7.96 -15.79
N GLN A 231 24.02 7.48 -14.75
CA GLN A 231 22.58 7.64 -14.61
C GLN A 231 22.26 9.11 -14.31
N LYS A 232 21.55 9.77 -15.22
CA LYS A 232 21.17 11.20 -15.08
C LYS A 232 19.82 11.42 -14.41
N ARG A 233 18.91 10.44 -14.49
CA ARG A 233 17.56 10.50 -13.92
C ARG A 233 17.02 9.11 -13.62
N LEU A 234 16.06 9.03 -12.69
CA LEU A 234 15.31 7.81 -12.41
C LEU A 234 14.28 7.56 -13.51
N GLY A 235 14.04 6.29 -13.84
CA GLY A 235 13.00 5.86 -14.79
C GLY A 235 11.62 5.69 -14.15
N PHE A 236 11.50 5.98 -12.86
CA PHE A 236 10.25 5.88 -12.10
C PHE A 236 10.08 7.12 -11.20
N PRO A 237 8.84 7.49 -10.84
CA PRO A 237 8.58 8.58 -9.90
C PRO A 237 9.21 8.25 -8.55
N PHE A 238 10.08 9.12 -8.06
CA PHE A 238 10.66 9.05 -6.73
C PHE A 238 10.59 10.44 -6.10
N GLY A 239 10.03 10.52 -4.91
CA GLY A 239 9.61 11.78 -4.34
C GLY A 239 9.55 11.80 -2.83
N CYS A 240 9.44 13.01 -2.31
CA CYS A 240 9.21 13.29 -0.91
C CYS A 240 8.14 14.38 -0.78
N GLU A 241 7.47 14.42 0.37
CA GLU A 241 6.64 15.55 0.77
C GLU A 241 7.50 16.81 0.98
N VAL A 242 6.89 17.97 0.75
CA VAL A 242 7.53 19.28 0.93
C VAL A 242 6.54 20.29 1.50
N GLU A 243 7.05 21.20 2.33
CA GLU A 243 6.32 22.33 2.89
C GLU A 243 6.73 23.66 2.24
N LYS A 244 5.97 24.73 2.50
CA LYS A 244 6.21 26.08 1.99
C LYS A 244 7.59 26.67 2.30
N ASN A 245 8.30 26.16 3.31
CA ASN A 245 9.63 26.63 3.70
C ASN A 245 10.71 26.34 2.65
N ILE A 246 10.39 25.59 1.59
CA ILE A 246 11.25 25.47 0.41
C ILE A 246 11.35 26.79 -0.36
N LEU A 247 10.29 27.60 -0.38
CA LEU A 247 10.25 28.82 -1.18
C LEU A 247 11.27 29.85 -0.67
N GLY A 248 12.21 30.24 -1.53
CA GLY A 248 13.24 31.22 -1.19
C GLY A 248 14.41 30.64 -0.39
N ASN A 249 14.42 29.33 -0.12
CA ASN A 249 15.54 28.64 0.51
C ASN A 249 16.37 27.93 -0.56
N GLN A 250 17.32 28.66 -1.16
CA GLN A 250 18.11 28.16 -2.29
C GLN A 250 18.84 26.83 -2.00
N ALA A 251 19.32 26.63 -0.76
CA ALA A 251 19.97 25.39 -0.38
C ALA A 251 18.98 24.21 -0.42
N TYR A 252 17.76 24.40 0.10
CA TYR A 252 16.73 23.38 0.08
C TYR A 252 16.18 23.13 -1.34
N GLU A 253 15.93 24.19 -2.10
CA GLU A 253 15.51 24.11 -3.51
C GLU A 253 16.49 23.26 -4.33
N ASN A 254 17.79 23.56 -4.23
CA ASN A 254 18.84 22.83 -4.95
C ASN A 254 18.95 21.38 -4.47
N TRP A 255 18.89 21.15 -3.16
CA TRP A 255 18.98 19.81 -2.61
C TRP A 255 17.83 18.92 -3.09
N PHE A 256 16.60 19.45 -3.09
CA PHE A 256 15.39 18.71 -3.43
C PHE A 256 15.32 18.38 -4.92
N THR A 257 15.48 19.40 -5.76
CA THR A 257 15.28 19.30 -7.22
C THR A 257 16.32 18.43 -7.92
N GLN A 258 17.50 18.23 -7.30
CA GLN A 258 18.52 17.29 -7.79
C GLN A 258 18.20 15.82 -7.48
N ARG A 259 17.26 15.53 -6.58
CA ARG A 259 17.02 14.16 -6.05
C ARG A 259 15.67 13.57 -6.44
N PHE A 260 14.65 14.41 -6.53
CA PHE A 260 13.27 13.96 -6.67
C PHE A 260 12.66 14.37 -8.01
N THR A 261 11.87 13.47 -8.58
CA THR A 261 11.15 13.68 -9.83
C THR A 261 9.66 13.95 -9.62
N VAL A 262 9.15 13.66 -8.41
CA VAL A 262 7.78 13.92 -8.00
C VAL A 262 7.76 14.45 -6.56
N THR A 263 6.74 15.24 -6.19
CA THR A 263 6.51 15.69 -4.82
C THR A 263 5.01 15.76 -4.51
N THR A 264 4.68 15.95 -3.24
CA THR A 264 3.36 16.29 -2.74
C THR A 264 3.52 17.39 -1.71
N PHE A 265 2.53 18.29 -1.60
CA PHE A 265 2.58 19.36 -0.61
C PHE A 265 2.00 18.85 0.71
N ALA A 266 2.67 19.15 1.82
CA ALA A 266 2.29 18.63 3.13
C ALA A 266 0.92 19.15 3.56
N ASN A 267 0.67 20.45 3.37
CA ASN A 267 -0.52 21.11 3.90
C ASN A 267 -1.14 22.09 2.91
N GLU A 268 -0.37 22.60 1.96
CA GLU A 268 -0.67 23.81 1.22
C GLU A 268 -1.84 23.64 0.23
N MET A 269 -2.19 22.41 -0.14
CA MET A 269 -3.38 22.11 -0.94
C MET A 269 -4.56 21.59 -0.13
N LYS A 270 -4.42 21.28 1.17
CA LYS A 270 -5.49 20.71 2.00
C LYS A 270 -6.61 21.72 2.26
N TRP A 271 -7.83 21.22 2.46
CA TRP A 271 -9.02 22.08 2.56
C TRP A 271 -8.93 23.06 3.73
N TYR A 272 -8.50 22.60 4.91
CA TYR A 272 -8.32 23.45 6.08
C TYR A 272 -7.28 24.56 5.89
N SER A 273 -6.30 24.38 5.00
CA SER A 273 -5.28 25.39 4.71
C SER A 273 -5.77 26.43 3.70
N THR A 274 -6.65 26.02 2.79
CA THR A 274 -7.01 26.81 1.60
C THR A 274 -8.39 27.45 1.70
N GLU A 275 -9.24 27.06 2.66
CA GLU A 275 -10.54 27.69 2.93
C GLU A 275 -10.82 27.75 4.43
N VAL A 276 -9.96 28.45 5.18
CA VAL A 276 -10.09 28.62 6.65
C VAL A 276 -11.43 29.24 7.04
N VAL A 277 -11.88 30.22 6.25
CA VAL A 277 -13.18 30.89 6.39
C VAL A 277 -14.04 30.51 5.19
N ARG A 278 -15.27 30.04 5.42
CA ARG A 278 -16.20 29.60 4.37
C ARG A 278 -16.32 30.65 3.27
N GLY A 279 -16.06 30.24 2.02
CA GLY A 279 -16.13 31.08 0.84
C GLY A 279 -14.94 32.02 0.63
N LYS A 280 -13.92 32.00 1.49
CA LYS A 280 -12.67 32.75 1.33
C LYS A 280 -11.53 31.78 1.07
N GLU A 281 -11.28 31.52 -0.21
CA GLU A 281 -10.22 30.63 -0.65
C GLU A 281 -8.88 31.37 -0.81
N ASP A 282 -7.80 30.78 -0.32
CA ASP A 282 -6.43 31.25 -0.55
C ASP A 282 -5.55 30.08 -1.02
N TYR A 283 -5.10 30.17 -2.28
CA TYR A 283 -4.20 29.20 -2.90
C TYR A 283 -2.80 29.78 -3.15
N SER A 284 -2.52 30.99 -2.70
CA SER A 284 -1.29 31.74 -3.04
C SER A 284 0.00 30.95 -2.79
N THR A 285 0.08 30.26 -1.65
CA THR A 285 1.23 29.44 -1.28
C THR A 285 1.36 28.21 -2.16
N ALA A 286 0.27 27.46 -2.36
CA ALA A 286 0.27 26.28 -3.23
C ALA A 286 0.57 26.65 -4.69
N ASP A 287 0.06 27.76 -5.18
CA ASP A 287 0.33 28.29 -6.52
C ASP A 287 1.82 28.64 -6.69
N ALA A 288 2.45 29.24 -5.66
CA ALA A 288 3.88 29.54 -5.66
C ALA A 288 4.74 28.27 -5.68
N MET A 289 4.43 27.30 -4.83
CA MET A 289 5.13 26.01 -4.81
C MET A 289 4.96 25.26 -6.12
N LEU A 290 3.75 25.22 -6.69
CA LEU A 290 3.50 24.54 -7.96
C LEU A 290 4.29 25.17 -9.11
N ARG A 291 4.38 26.51 -9.16
CA ARG A 291 5.24 27.20 -10.13
C ARG A 291 6.71 26.81 -9.96
N PHE A 292 7.22 26.82 -8.73
CA PHE A 292 8.59 26.42 -8.44
C PHE A 292 8.91 25.00 -8.94
N PHE A 293 8.08 24.01 -8.59
CA PHE A 293 8.33 22.63 -8.99
C PHE A 293 8.19 22.39 -10.49
N LYS A 294 7.24 23.08 -11.14
CA LYS A 294 7.10 23.04 -12.60
C LYS A 294 8.35 23.56 -13.31
N GLN A 295 8.95 24.65 -12.82
CA GLN A 295 10.20 25.19 -13.38
C GLN A 295 11.37 24.20 -13.30
N HIS A 296 11.36 23.33 -12.27
CA HIS A 296 12.40 22.32 -12.06
C HIS A 296 12.05 20.95 -12.63
N GLY A 297 10.95 20.83 -13.38
CA GLY A 297 10.53 19.55 -13.98
C GLY A 297 10.14 18.49 -12.95
N VAL A 298 9.77 18.90 -11.73
CA VAL A 298 9.28 18.00 -10.68
C VAL A 298 7.76 17.94 -10.77
N ALA A 299 7.21 16.74 -10.96
CA ALA A 299 5.76 16.56 -10.99
C ALA A 299 5.14 16.71 -9.59
N VAL A 300 3.95 17.30 -9.48
CA VAL A 300 3.26 17.47 -8.19
C VAL A 300 2.03 16.58 -8.12
N ARG A 301 1.93 15.76 -7.08
CA ARG A 301 0.69 15.07 -6.69
C ARG A 301 -0.12 16.02 -5.80
N GLY A 302 -1.39 16.22 -6.12
CA GLY A 302 -2.30 17.01 -5.31
C GLY A 302 -2.75 16.21 -4.09
N HIS A 303 -2.43 16.71 -2.89
CA HIS A 303 -2.82 16.08 -1.63
C HIS A 303 -3.44 17.14 -0.71
N ASN A 304 -4.74 17.10 -0.43
CA ASN A 304 -5.79 16.26 -1.01
C ASN A 304 -7.01 17.13 -1.35
N VAL A 305 -7.99 16.58 -2.08
CA VAL A 305 -9.25 17.30 -2.34
C VAL A 305 -10.10 17.33 -1.07
N LEU A 306 -10.35 16.14 -0.51
CA LEU A 306 -11.06 15.89 0.75
C LEU A 306 -10.24 14.93 1.62
N TRP A 307 -10.41 15.05 2.93
CA TRP A 307 -9.83 14.13 3.92
C TRP A 307 -10.93 13.71 4.87
N ASP A 308 -11.12 12.42 5.08
CA ASP A 308 -12.25 11.90 5.84
C ASP A 308 -12.05 11.94 7.38
N ASP A 309 -10.87 12.28 7.87
CA ASP A 309 -10.62 12.49 9.30
C ASP A 309 -11.29 13.81 9.77
N PRO A 310 -12.23 13.76 10.75
CA PRO A 310 -12.91 14.93 11.29
C PRO A 310 -11.96 16.02 11.82
N LYS A 311 -10.76 15.63 12.29
CA LYS A 311 -9.75 16.56 12.83
C LYS A 311 -9.22 17.51 11.76
N TYR A 312 -9.17 17.08 10.50
CA TYR A 312 -8.60 17.83 9.39
C TYR A 312 -9.67 18.47 8.49
N GLN A 313 -10.90 18.60 8.98
CA GLN A 313 -11.91 19.44 8.34
C GLN A 313 -11.69 20.92 8.70
N PRO A 314 -11.98 21.86 7.78
CA PRO A 314 -12.12 23.25 8.18
C PRO A 314 -13.15 23.38 9.32
N GLY A 315 -12.89 24.23 10.31
CA GLY A 315 -13.74 24.31 11.51
C GLY A 315 -15.23 24.56 11.20
N TRP A 316 -15.52 25.32 10.14
CA TRP A 316 -16.89 25.60 9.70
C TRP A 316 -17.57 24.42 8.97
N VAL A 317 -16.83 23.42 8.50
CA VAL A 317 -17.37 22.19 7.87
C VAL A 317 -17.90 21.22 8.93
N ASN A 318 -17.30 21.23 10.12
CA ASN A 318 -17.67 20.32 11.21
C ASN A 318 -19.11 20.49 11.71
N SER A 319 -19.74 21.64 11.51
CA SER A 319 -21.15 21.86 11.85
C SER A 319 -22.14 21.52 10.73
N LEU A 320 -21.65 21.22 9.52
CA LEU A 320 -22.51 20.92 8.37
C LEU A 320 -22.92 19.44 8.31
N SER A 321 -24.07 19.18 7.69
CA SER A 321 -24.58 17.85 7.36
C SER A 321 -25.51 17.91 6.14
N GLY A 322 -25.91 16.76 5.61
CA GLY A 322 -26.87 16.64 4.51
C GLY A 322 -26.51 17.51 3.30
N ASN A 323 -27.51 18.23 2.77
CA ASN A 323 -27.36 19.05 1.57
C ASN A 323 -26.36 20.21 1.73
N ASP A 324 -26.23 20.78 2.93
CA ASP A 324 -25.28 21.87 3.17
C ASP A 324 -23.83 21.40 3.09
N LEU A 325 -23.54 20.23 3.66
CA LEU A 325 -22.24 19.59 3.53
C LEU A 325 -21.97 19.18 2.08
N TYR A 326 -22.95 18.58 1.40
CA TYR A 326 -22.85 18.20 0.00
C TYR A 326 -22.47 19.40 -0.88
N ASN A 327 -23.16 20.54 -0.70
CA ASN A 327 -22.85 21.76 -1.44
C ASN A 327 -21.46 22.33 -1.11
N ALA A 328 -21.01 22.21 0.15
CA ALA A 328 -19.65 22.60 0.54
C ALA A 328 -18.60 21.71 -0.15
N VAL A 329 -18.77 20.40 -0.11
CA VAL A 329 -17.90 19.42 -0.77
C VAL A 329 -17.86 19.64 -2.27
N LYS A 330 -19.01 19.82 -2.91
CA LYS A 330 -19.10 20.11 -4.35
C LYS A 330 -18.32 21.37 -4.71
N ARG A 331 -18.51 22.48 -3.99
CA ARG A 331 -17.74 23.72 -4.23
C ARG A 331 -16.24 23.49 -4.08
N ARG A 332 -15.82 22.77 -3.04
CA ARG A 332 -14.42 22.42 -2.80
C ARG A 332 -13.82 21.64 -3.98
N VAL A 333 -14.48 20.56 -4.41
CA VAL A 333 -14.05 19.74 -5.55
C VAL A 333 -13.92 20.61 -6.79
N PHE A 334 -14.95 21.40 -7.12
CA PHE A 334 -14.91 22.27 -8.29
C PHE A 334 -13.80 23.31 -8.22
N SER A 335 -13.59 23.97 -7.09
CA SER A 335 -12.55 25.00 -6.97
C SER A 335 -11.14 24.43 -7.17
N VAL A 336 -10.76 23.44 -6.37
CA VAL A 336 -9.38 22.97 -6.34
C VAL A 336 -9.03 22.16 -7.60
N VAL A 337 -9.93 21.30 -8.07
CA VAL A 337 -9.68 20.47 -9.26
C VAL A 337 -9.65 21.32 -10.52
N SER A 338 -10.55 22.31 -10.66
CA SER A 338 -10.55 23.19 -11.83
C SER A 338 -9.31 24.07 -11.88
N ARG A 339 -8.87 24.62 -10.74
CA ARG A 339 -7.66 25.45 -10.63
C ARG A 339 -6.41 24.73 -11.12
N TYR A 340 -6.24 23.47 -10.73
CA TYR A 340 -5.03 22.70 -11.02
C TYR A 340 -5.17 21.71 -12.19
N LYS A 341 -6.24 21.83 -12.98
CA LYS A 341 -6.50 20.96 -14.14
C LYS A 341 -5.31 20.98 -15.12
N GLY A 342 -4.77 19.80 -15.42
CA GLY A 342 -3.62 19.63 -16.33
C GLY A 342 -2.28 20.10 -15.75
N GLN A 343 -2.23 20.45 -14.46
CA GLN A 343 -1.02 20.95 -13.81
C GLN A 343 -0.35 19.95 -12.87
N LEU A 344 -1.11 18.94 -12.41
CA LEU A 344 -0.70 17.95 -11.43
C LEU A 344 -0.60 16.57 -12.06
N ALA A 345 0.27 15.73 -11.49
CA ALA A 345 0.47 14.33 -11.87
C ALA A 345 -0.74 13.45 -11.49
N GLY A 346 -1.50 13.84 -10.47
CA GLY A 346 -2.66 13.11 -9.97
C GLY A 346 -3.20 13.76 -8.70
N TRP A 347 -4.33 13.24 -8.20
CA TRP A 347 -4.98 13.70 -6.98
C TRP A 347 -5.20 12.54 -6.02
N ASP A 348 -4.93 12.80 -4.74
CA ASP A 348 -5.59 12.10 -3.64
C ASP A 348 -6.97 12.75 -3.46
N VAL A 349 -8.02 12.10 -3.99
CA VAL A 349 -9.38 12.66 -4.02
C VAL A 349 -10.00 12.64 -2.63
N VAL A 350 -10.12 11.46 -2.03
CA VAL A 350 -10.58 11.29 -0.65
C VAL A 350 -9.49 10.56 0.12
N ASN A 351 -8.91 11.25 1.11
CA ASN A 351 -7.85 10.69 1.94
C ASN A 351 -8.45 9.96 3.15
N GLU A 352 -7.94 8.75 3.44
CA GLU A 352 -8.21 7.96 4.66
C GLU A 352 -9.67 7.55 4.93
N ASN A 353 -10.52 7.42 3.91
CA ASN A 353 -11.91 6.92 4.04
C ASN A 353 -12.03 5.40 4.34
N LEU A 354 -10.91 4.72 4.62
CA LEU A 354 -10.89 3.38 5.21
C LEU A 354 -10.71 3.42 6.74
N HIS A 355 -10.22 4.53 7.29
CA HIS A 355 -10.01 4.72 8.73
C HIS A 355 -11.12 5.55 9.37
N PHE A 356 -11.74 6.43 8.58
CA PHE A 356 -12.81 7.33 9.01
C PHE A 356 -14.02 7.18 8.09
N SER A 357 -15.12 7.83 8.48
CA SER A 357 -16.39 7.83 7.75
C SER A 357 -17.12 9.16 7.92
N PHE A 358 -16.39 10.27 7.95
CA PHE A 358 -16.95 11.60 8.27
C PHE A 358 -18.05 11.98 7.28
N PHE A 359 -17.80 11.81 5.98
CA PHE A 359 -18.78 12.15 4.95
C PHE A 359 -19.98 11.21 4.98
N GLU A 360 -19.77 9.90 5.15
CA GLU A 360 -20.83 8.89 5.23
C GLU A 360 -21.74 9.11 6.43
N ASN A 361 -21.16 9.41 7.60
CA ASN A 361 -21.94 9.65 8.82
C ASN A 361 -22.80 10.91 8.72
N LYS A 362 -22.44 11.87 7.86
CA LYS A 362 -23.11 13.18 7.77
C LYS A 362 -23.98 13.36 6.53
N MET A 363 -23.74 12.60 5.46
CA MET A 363 -24.50 12.67 4.20
C MET A 363 -25.18 11.34 3.83
N GLY A 364 -24.86 10.26 4.53
CA GLY A 364 -25.39 8.92 4.30
C GLY A 364 -24.36 7.96 3.67
N PRO A 365 -24.65 6.64 3.66
CA PRO A 365 -23.68 5.59 3.34
C PRO A 365 -23.15 5.58 1.89
N LYS A 366 -23.71 6.42 1.01
CA LYS A 366 -23.26 6.57 -0.38
C LYS A 366 -22.39 7.82 -0.62
N ALA A 367 -22.06 8.57 0.43
CA ALA A 367 -21.32 9.82 0.32
C ALA A 367 -20.04 9.71 -0.52
N SER A 368 -19.13 8.76 -0.22
CA SER A 368 -17.91 8.56 -1.03
C SER A 368 -18.17 8.16 -2.49
N TYR A 369 -19.31 7.56 -2.81
CA TYR A 369 -19.66 7.22 -4.19
C TYR A 369 -20.18 8.43 -4.97
N ASP A 370 -20.88 9.34 -4.28
CA ASP A 370 -21.51 10.53 -4.88
C ASP A 370 -20.54 11.72 -5.05
N ILE A 371 -19.36 11.65 -4.41
CA ILE A 371 -18.23 12.59 -4.53
C ILE A 371 -17.38 12.20 -5.74
#